data_AF-A0A7X4A0D5-F1
#
_entry.id   AF-A0A7X4A0D5-F1
#
_cell.length_a   1.000
_cell.length_b   1.000
_cell.length_c   1.000
_cell.angle_alpha   90.00
_cell.angle_beta   90.00
_cell.angle_gamma   90.00
#
_symmetry.space_group_name_H-M   'P 1'
#
loop_
_entity.id
_entity.type
_entity.pdbx_description
1 polymer ?
#
loop_
_entity_poly.entity_id
_entity_poly.type
_entity_poly.pdbx_seq_one_letter_code
_entity_poly.pdbx_strand_id
1 'polypeptide(L)'
;MQLQPLPQPAVSDGFGFLARFESPRDLPADGDFAPRGDIPLSLGNARKADSGRTDVLDAKGIDTWPGKKIDNDYHPASWHMLDVGAVAECLIGKRAVTGSASWNQAIVLLIVQHDLGKFSESFRDRITRAAARAEYHSQLSLVLLQRHDSLPGERVGGSANARRSLCAAAAGHHGGPPELDDGRGILERRWMTAIGERAVAATSDVIASVGTLFPEASLGELSASKAKALSWKVSRITVQADWIGSNADWFGCQPPDNPVARYWAKARSHAKLAVAKAGLHHAEPGPAAVILPKEATPRPMQEEMRRTVPRARGDEPQTAAQHGTRRTG
;
A
#
# COMPACT_ATOMS: atom_id res chain seq x y z
N MET A 1 -36.94 -34.73 -37.29
CA MET A 1 -36.98 -33.42 -36.60
C MET A 1 -35.68 -33.31 -35.80
N GLN A 2 -34.63 -32.76 -36.44
CA GLN A 2 -33.30 -32.60 -35.85
C GLN A 2 -33.18 -31.19 -35.28
N LEU A 3 -32.83 -31.07 -34.00
CA LEU A 3 -32.63 -29.81 -33.30
C LEU A 3 -31.25 -29.24 -33.69
N GLN A 4 -31.24 -28.02 -34.23
CA GLN A 4 -30.00 -27.27 -34.47
C GLN A 4 -29.45 -26.68 -33.16
N PRO A 5 -28.13 -26.64 -32.95
CA PRO A 5 -27.54 -26.01 -31.77
C PRO A 5 -27.53 -24.48 -31.88
N LEU A 6 -27.75 -23.81 -30.75
CA LEU A 6 -27.70 -22.35 -30.59
C LEU A 6 -26.27 -21.80 -30.79
N PRO A 7 -26.13 -20.56 -31.31
CA PRO A 7 -24.82 -19.96 -31.53
C PRO A 7 -24.16 -19.54 -30.20
N GLN A 8 -22.84 -19.81 -30.11
CA GLN A 8 -21.97 -19.35 -29.03
C GLN A 8 -21.68 -17.85 -29.19
N PRO A 9 -21.60 -17.05 -28.10
CA PRO A 9 -21.23 -15.65 -28.18
C PRO A 9 -19.75 -15.47 -28.51
N ALA A 10 -19.46 -14.49 -29.36
CA ALA A 10 -18.12 -14.12 -29.79
C ALA A 10 -17.28 -13.63 -28.59
N VAL A 11 -16.12 -14.26 -28.41
CA VAL A 11 -15.07 -13.79 -27.51
C VAL A 11 -14.37 -12.63 -28.22
N SER A 12 -14.50 -11.41 -27.71
CA SER A 12 -13.76 -10.26 -28.22
C SER A 12 -12.31 -10.35 -27.76
N ASP A 13 -11.39 -10.50 -28.71
CA ASP A 13 -9.95 -10.39 -28.51
C ASP A 13 -9.59 -9.02 -27.94
N GLY A 14 -9.04 -9.01 -26.73
CA GLY A 14 -8.71 -7.77 -26.01
C GLY A 14 -7.70 -7.97 -24.89
N PHE A 15 -6.67 -8.81 -25.09
CA PHE A 15 -5.50 -8.89 -24.21
C PHE A 15 -4.24 -9.10 -25.04
N GLY A 16 -3.58 -7.99 -25.39
CA GLY A 16 -2.34 -7.99 -26.14
C GLY A 16 -1.35 -6.96 -25.60
N PHE A 17 -0.71 -7.25 -24.47
CA PHE A 17 0.62 -6.73 -24.17
C PHE A 17 1.33 -7.58 -23.09
N LEU A 18 1.90 -8.72 -23.49
CA LEU A 18 2.92 -9.41 -22.71
C LEU A 18 4.26 -8.75 -23.01
N ALA A 19 4.71 -7.86 -22.12
CA ALA A 19 6.07 -7.35 -22.16
C ALA A 19 7.05 -8.51 -21.87
N ARG A 20 7.89 -8.83 -22.85
CA ARG A 20 9.02 -9.74 -22.69
C ARG A 20 10.03 -9.08 -21.75
N PHE A 21 10.29 -9.71 -20.60
CA PHE A 21 11.41 -9.34 -19.73
C PHE A 21 12.70 -9.86 -20.35
N GLU A 22 13.52 -8.96 -20.91
CA GLU A 22 14.93 -9.24 -21.16
C GLU A 22 15.73 -8.97 -19.87
N SER A 23 16.56 -9.93 -19.50
CA SER A 23 17.41 -9.90 -18.31
C SER A 23 18.57 -8.90 -18.50
N PRO A 24 18.77 -7.91 -17.61
CA PRO A 24 20.00 -7.13 -17.60
C PRO A 24 21.12 -7.97 -16.98
N ARG A 25 22.08 -8.39 -17.82
CA ARG A 25 23.40 -8.81 -17.39
C ARG A 25 24.22 -7.58 -17.00
N ASP A 26 25.04 -7.77 -15.96
CA ASP A 26 26.21 -6.97 -15.59
C ASP A 26 25.97 -5.55 -15.03
N LEU A 27 25.85 -5.46 -13.70
CA LEU A 27 26.16 -4.24 -12.94
C LEU A 27 27.53 -4.42 -12.26
N PRO A 28 28.49 -3.49 -12.41
CA PRO A 28 29.76 -3.56 -11.71
C PRO A 28 29.59 -3.27 -10.20
N ALA A 29 30.41 -3.98 -9.41
CA ALA A 29 30.46 -3.88 -7.96
C ALA A 29 31.07 -2.56 -7.48
N ASP A 30 30.56 -2.10 -6.33
CA ASP A 30 31.16 -1.24 -5.31
C ASP A 30 31.98 -0.01 -5.76
N GLY A 31 31.39 1.18 -5.58
CA GLY A 31 32.07 2.47 -5.63
C GLY A 31 31.54 3.41 -4.54
N ASP A 32 32.43 3.83 -3.66
CA ASP A 32 32.26 4.74 -2.52
C ASP A 32 31.34 5.94 -2.78
N PHE A 33 30.27 6.08 -1.98
CA PHE A 33 29.47 7.30 -1.89
C PHE A 33 29.99 8.16 -0.72
N ALA A 34 30.89 9.09 -1.00
CA ALA A 34 31.33 10.10 -0.05
C ALA A 34 30.21 11.15 0.18
N PRO A 35 30.02 11.68 1.41
CA PRO A 35 29.00 12.68 1.71
C PRO A 35 29.38 14.05 1.13
N ARG A 36 28.50 14.68 0.36
CA ARG A 36 28.69 16.04 -0.15
C ARG A 36 27.97 17.07 0.73
N GLY A 37 28.79 17.91 1.36
CA GLY A 37 28.65 19.35 1.66
C GLY A 37 27.29 19.96 1.97
N ASP A 38 27.20 20.52 3.17
CA ASP A 38 26.13 21.40 3.64
C ASP A 38 25.95 22.64 2.73
N ILE A 39 24.70 22.93 2.35
CA ILE A 39 24.29 24.22 1.77
C ILE A 39 23.59 25.03 2.86
N PRO A 40 24.01 26.27 3.17
CA PRO A 40 23.43 27.04 4.25
C PRO A 40 22.02 27.52 3.90
N LEU A 41 21.02 27.10 4.68
CA LEU A 41 19.68 27.67 4.68
C LEU A 41 19.70 29.00 5.43
N SER A 42 19.46 30.10 4.71
CA SER A 42 19.22 31.41 5.31
C SER A 42 17.88 31.38 6.06
N LEU A 43 17.94 31.43 7.39
CA LEU A 43 16.79 31.52 8.28
C LEU A 43 16.18 32.92 8.19
N GLY A 44 15.08 33.05 7.46
CA GLY A 44 14.17 34.19 7.56
C GLY A 44 13.34 34.09 8.84
N ASN A 45 13.33 35.17 9.63
CA ASN A 45 12.71 35.29 10.95
C ASN A 45 11.29 34.70 11.06
N ALA A 46 11.17 33.61 11.83
CA ALA A 46 9.88 33.11 12.33
C ALA A 46 9.35 34.04 13.43
N ARG A 47 8.18 34.64 13.21
CA ARG A 47 7.41 35.29 14.29
C ARG A 47 6.84 34.20 15.20
N LYS A 48 7.05 34.36 16.50
CA LYS A 48 6.50 33.50 17.57
C LYS A 48 4.99 33.32 17.39
N ALA A 49 4.55 32.07 17.28
CA ALA A 49 3.14 31.71 17.37
C ALA A 49 2.75 31.54 18.85
N ASP A 50 1.63 32.15 19.19
CA ASP A 50 0.93 32.13 20.46
C ASP A 50 0.43 30.71 20.79
N SER A 51 0.63 30.31 22.04
CA SER A 51 0.31 28.98 22.57
C SER A 51 -1.13 28.95 23.08
N GLY A 52 -2.05 28.42 22.28
CA GLY A 52 -3.39 28.11 22.78
C GLY A 52 -4.47 27.94 21.72
N ARG A 53 -4.53 26.79 21.05
CA ARG A 53 -5.77 26.16 20.58
C ARG A 53 -5.50 24.77 20.00
N THR A 54 -6.07 23.76 20.64
CA THR A 54 -6.25 22.41 20.07
C THR A 54 -7.42 22.47 19.10
N ASP A 55 -7.22 23.08 17.94
CA ASP A 55 -8.21 23.09 16.86
C ASP A 55 -7.92 21.90 15.95
N VAL A 56 -8.92 21.03 15.80
CA VAL A 56 -8.95 19.97 14.80
C VAL A 56 -8.67 20.60 13.44
N LEU A 57 -7.59 20.19 12.78
CA LEU A 57 -7.25 20.59 11.42
C LEU A 57 -8.31 20.04 10.46
N ASP A 58 -9.43 20.73 10.32
CA ASP A 58 -10.35 20.54 9.20
C ASP A 58 -9.65 21.07 7.95
N ALA A 59 -8.88 20.20 7.31
CA ALA A 59 -8.18 20.45 6.06
C ALA A 59 -9.20 20.71 4.93
N LYS A 60 -9.62 21.97 4.80
CA LYS A 60 -10.54 22.38 3.74
C LYS A 60 -9.91 22.13 2.37
N GLY A 61 -10.54 21.27 1.56
CA GLY A 61 -10.26 21.15 0.13
C GLY A 61 -9.35 20.00 -0.30
N ILE A 62 -8.88 19.14 0.61
CA ILE A 62 -8.07 17.96 0.25
C ILE A 62 -8.83 16.91 -0.57
N ASP A 63 -10.16 16.99 -0.52
CA ASP A 63 -11.13 16.15 -1.21
C ASP A 63 -11.61 16.74 -2.54
N THR A 64 -11.26 17.99 -2.83
CA THR A 64 -11.59 18.64 -4.12
C THR A 64 -10.65 18.23 -5.27
N TRP A 65 -9.61 17.43 -4.98
CA TRP A 65 -8.69 16.94 -5.98
C TRP A 65 -9.23 15.67 -6.62
N PRO A 66 -9.52 15.66 -7.94
CA PRO A 66 -10.06 14.48 -8.60
C PRO A 66 -9.01 13.38 -8.65
N GLY A 67 -9.32 12.19 -8.13
CA GLY A 67 -8.43 11.03 -8.13
C GLY A 67 -8.73 10.03 -9.22
N LYS A 68 -10.01 9.75 -9.43
CA LYS A 68 -10.49 8.78 -10.42
C LYS A 68 -11.85 9.23 -10.97
N LYS A 69 -12.06 9.10 -12.28
CA LYS A 69 -13.38 9.24 -12.88
C LYS A 69 -14.15 7.92 -12.76
N ILE A 70 -15.34 7.96 -12.18
CA ILE A 70 -16.28 6.84 -12.11
C ILE A 70 -17.57 7.35 -12.73
N ASP A 71 -17.93 6.79 -13.89
CA ASP A 71 -19.02 7.29 -14.72
C ASP A 71 -18.87 8.80 -15.01
N ASN A 72 -19.80 9.62 -14.52
CA ASN A 72 -19.79 11.08 -14.69
C ASN A 72 -19.23 11.84 -13.48
N ASP A 73 -18.86 11.16 -12.40
CA ASP A 73 -18.36 11.78 -11.17
C ASP A 73 -16.87 11.52 -10.95
N TYR A 74 -16.28 12.30 -10.04
CA TYR A 74 -14.90 12.16 -9.63
C TYR A 74 -14.81 11.70 -8.18
N HIS A 75 -14.21 10.52 -8.00
CA HIS A 75 -13.81 10.07 -6.70
C HIS A 75 -12.55 10.84 -6.26
N PRO A 76 -12.55 11.49 -5.09
CA PRO A 76 -11.41 12.27 -4.62
C PRO A 76 -10.11 11.46 -4.52
N ALA A 77 -8.98 12.11 -4.80
CA ALA A 77 -7.65 11.50 -4.70
C ALA A 77 -7.35 11.03 -3.28
N SER A 78 -7.68 11.85 -2.27
CA SER A 78 -7.58 11.49 -0.86
C SER A 78 -8.45 10.30 -0.47
N TRP A 79 -9.64 10.17 -1.07
CA TRP A 79 -10.55 9.05 -0.78
C TRP A 79 -10.02 7.75 -1.36
N HIS A 80 -9.53 7.79 -2.61
CA HIS A 80 -8.84 6.65 -3.22
C HIS A 80 -7.63 6.20 -2.39
N MET A 81 -6.81 7.15 -1.95
CA MET A 81 -5.66 6.88 -1.06
C MET A 81 -6.08 6.17 0.23
N LEU A 82 -7.17 6.61 0.87
CA LEU A 82 -7.72 5.97 2.07
C LEU A 82 -8.32 4.59 1.78
N ASP A 83 -8.94 4.39 0.63
CA ASP A 83 -9.45 3.07 0.22
C ASP A 83 -8.30 2.06 0.07
N VAL A 84 -7.24 2.45 -0.64
CA VAL A 84 -6.02 1.65 -0.80
C VAL A 84 -5.35 1.39 0.55
N GLY A 85 -5.24 2.42 1.40
CA GLY A 85 -4.72 2.28 2.75
C GLY A 85 -5.52 1.30 3.62
N ALA A 86 -6.85 1.34 3.52
CA ALA A 86 -7.74 0.47 4.27
C ALA A 86 -7.61 -0.99 3.82
N VAL A 87 -7.46 -1.21 2.50
CA VAL A 87 -7.15 -2.54 1.95
C VAL A 87 -5.79 -3.01 2.44
N ALA A 88 -4.76 -2.17 2.39
CA ALA A 88 -3.43 -2.50 2.89
C ALA A 88 -3.45 -2.86 4.38
N GLU A 89 -4.17 -2.10 5.21
CA GLU A 89 -4.39 -2.42 6.63
C GLU A 89 -5.00 -3.83 6.79
N CYS A 90 -6.03 -4.15 6.00
CA CYS A 90 -6.68 -5.46 6.04
C CYS A 90 -5.73 -6.60 5.64
N LEU A 91 -4.95 -6.42 4.57
CA LEU A 91 -3.97 -7.41 4.09
C LEU A 91 -2.83 -7.63 5.10
N ILE A 92 -2.34 -6.56 5.72
CA ILE A 92 -1.26 -6.62 6.71
C ILE A 92 -1.75 -7.25 8.03
N GLY A 93 -2.97 -6.94 8.47
CA GLY A 93 -3.56 -7.56 9.66
C GLY A 93 -3.79 -9.06 9.51
N LYS A 94 -4.03 -9.51 8.27
CA LYS A 94 -4.18 -10.92 7.90
C LYS A 94 -2.85 -11.68 7.86
N ARG A 95 -1.80 -11.06 7.33
CA ARG A 95 -0.44 -11.60 7.34
C ARG A 95 0.55 -10.51 7.66
N ALA A 96 0.99 -10.49 8.91
CA ALA A 96 1.93 -9.50 9.40
C ALA A 96 3.17 -9.42 8.48
N VAL A 97 3.45 -8.21 7.98
CA VAL A 97 4.58 -7.93 7.09
C VAL A 97 5.88 -7.83 7.89
N THR A 98 5.73 -7.34 9.12
CA THR A 98 6.77 -7.16 10.11
C THR A 98 6.38 -7.85 11.42
N GLY A 99 7.34 -7.98 12.34
CA GLY A 99 7.09 -8.45 13.71
C GLY A 99 6.66 -7.34 14.69
N SER A 100 6.33 -6.14 14.21
CA SER A 100 6.00 -4.98 15.05
C SER A 100 4.71 -4.31 14.61
N ALA A 101 3.78 -4.09 15.56
CA ALA A 101 2.53 -3.40 15.30
C ALA A 101 2.75 -1.93 14.85
N SER A 102 3.70 -1.23 15.46
CA SER A 102 4.02 0.16 15.10
C SER A 102 4.62 0.27 13.71
N TRP A 103 5.47 -0.69 13.32
CA TRP A 103 6.02 -0.76 11.96
C TRP A 103 4.94 -1.08 10.93
N ASN A 104 4.01 -1.97 11.26
CA ASN A 104 2.88 -2.26 10.39
C ASN A 104 2.01 -1.02 10.18
N GLN A 105 1.70 -0.25 11.23
CA GLN A 105 0.97 1.02 11.09
C GLN A 105 1.76 2.06 10.27
N ALA A 106 3.07 2.18 10.49
CA ALA A 106 3.90 3.08 9.68
C ALA A 106 3.91 2.67 8.21
N ILE A 107 3.99 1.37 7.91
CA ILE A 107 3.90 0.88 6.53
C ILE A 107 2.54 1.21 5.91
N VAL A 108 1.42 1.01 6.62
CA VAL A 108 0.08 1.38 6.12
C VAL A 108 0.03 2.88 5.84
N LEU A 109 0.51 3.72 6.76
CA LEU A 109 0.57 5.18 6.58
C LEU A 109 1.38 5.56 5.32
N LEU A 110 2.51 4.91 5.06
CA LEU A 110 3.29 5.16 3.84
C LEU A 110 2.56 4.68 2.58
N ILE A 111 1.83 3.57 2.64
CA ILE A 111 1.02 3.05 1.52
C ILE A 111 -0.15 3.97 1.19
N VAL A 112 -0.83 4.55 2.20
CA VAL A 112 -1.90 5.54 1.97
C VAL A 112 -1.41 6.70 1.11
N GLN A 113 -0.11 7.00 1.14
CA GLN A 113 0.49 8.13 0.43
C GLN A 113 0.93 7.79 -1.02
N HIS A 114 0.65 6.57 -1.52
CA HIS A 114 1.16 6.10 -2.82
C HIS A 114 0.78 6.98 -4.01
N ASP A 115 -0.41 7.59 -3.96
CA ASP A 115 -1.02 8.34 -5.06
C ASP A 115 -1.00 9.87 -4.85
N LEU A 116 -0.12 10.40 -3.98
CA LEU A 116 0.02 11.85 -3.77
C LEU A 116 0.22 12.64 -5.07
N GLY A 117 0.87 12.06 -6.08
CA GLY A 117 1.03 12.68 -7.40
C GLY A 117 -0.27 12.96 -8.14
N LYS A 118 -1.41 12.39 -7.74
CA LYS A 118 -2.74 12.73 -8.28
C LYS A 118 -3.21 14.12 -7.86
N PHE A 119 -2.58 14.72 -6.84
CA PHE A 119 -2.78 16.11 -6.47
C PHE A 119 -2.06 17.08 -7.42
N SER A 120 -1.33 16.62 -8.44
CA SER A 120 -0.67 17.54 -9.36
C SER A 120 -1.66 18.26 -10.28
N GLU A 121 -1.33 19.50 -10.65
CA GLU A 121 -2.11 20.24 -11.65
C GLU A 121 -2.10 19.50 -13.01
N SER A 122 -0.97 18.89 -13.38
CA SER A 122 -0.89 18.07 -14.61
C SER A 122 -1.83 16.84 -14.60
N PHE A 123 -2.00 16.17 -13.47
CA PHE A 123 -2.95 15.06 -13.34
C PHE A 123 -4.40 15.56 -13.38
N ARG A 124 -4.70 16.67 -12.68
CA ARG A 124 -6.02 17.32 -12.71
C ARG A 124 -6.38 17.70 -14.15
N ASP A 125 -5.49 18.36 -14.88
CA ASP A 125 -5.72 18.77 -16.26
C ASP A 125 -5.94 17.57 -17.20
N ARG A 126 -5.22 16.47 -17.00
CA ARG A 126 -5.46 15.23 -17.75
C ARG A 126 -6.89 14.71 -17.57
N ILE A 127 -7.37 14.67 -16.33
CA ILE A 127 -8.67 14.06 -16.01
C ILE A 127 -9.85 14.99 -16.29
N THR A 128 -9.67 16.30 -16.14
CA THR A 128 -10.74 17.31 -16.27
C THR A 128 -10.79 17.95 -17.66
N ARG A 129 -9.65 18.06 -18.34
CA ARG A 129 -9.51 18.74 -19.64
C ARG A 129 -9.00 17.82 -20.75
N ALA A 130 -8.82 16.54 -20.48
CA ALA A 130 -8.28 15.56 -21.44
C ALA A 130 -6.92 15.99 -22.04
N ALA A 131 -6.06 16.64 -21.25
CA ALA A 131 -4.75 17.07 -21.70
C ALA A 131 -3.90 15.89 -22.21
N ALA A 132 -3.29 16.04 -23.39
CA ALA A 132 -2.57 14.98 -24.10
C ALA A 132 -1.25 14.55 -23.43
N ARG A 133 -0.72 15.35 -22.50
CA ARG A 133 0.53 15.06 -21.77
C ARG A 133 0.30 15.27 -20.29
N ALA A 134 0.63 14.25 -19.50
CA ALA A 134 0.78 14.36 -18.06
C ALA A 134 1.98 13.54 -17.63
N GLU A 135 2.71 14.04 -16.64
CA GLU A 135 3.75 13.25 -15.99
C GLU A 135 3.13 12.03 -15.28
N TYR A 136 3.91 10.96 -15.13
CA TYR A 136 3.46 9.79 -14.40
C TYR A 136 3.26 10.16 -12.93
N HIS A 137 2.03 10.05 -12.44
CA HIS A 137 1.71 10.47 -11.08
C HIS A 137 2.48 9.66 -10.02
N SER A 138 2.90 8.43 -10.32
CA SER A 138 3.83 7.66 -9.47
C SER A 138 5.18 8.36 -9.28
N GLN A 139 5.73 9.00 -10.30
CA GLN A 139 6.96 9.81 -10.20
C GLN A 139 6.70 11.04 -9.33
N LEU A 140 5.60 11.74 -9.58
CA LEU A 140 5.22 12.92 -8.81
C LEU A 140 4.97 12.59 -7.32
N SER A 141 4.38 11.43 -7.02
CA SER A 141 4.22 10.94 -5.63
C SER A 141 5.56 10.84 -4.92
N LEU A 142 6.59 10.29 -5.57
CA LEU A 142 7.91 10.16 -4.95
C LEU A 142 8.55 11.51 -4.68
N VAL A 143 8.46 12.45 -5.62
CA VAL A 143 8.97 13.83 -5.44
C VAL A 143 8.28 14.51 -4.27
N LEU A 144 6.96 14.41 -4.18
CA LEU A 144 6.17 14.98 -3.09
C LEU A 144 6.54 14.35 -1.74
N LEU A 145 6.68 13.02 -1.69
CA LEU A 145 7.07 12.29 -0.48
C LEU A 145 8.48 12.67 0.00
N GLN A 146 9.43 12.86 -0.92
CA GLN A 146 10.78 13.31 -0.58
C GLN A 146 10.78 14.77 -0.09
N ARG A 147 10.03 15.64 -0.77
CA ARG A 147 9.92 17.05 -0.39
C ARG A 147 9.25 17.23 0.97
N HIS A 148 8.29 16.38 1.29
CA HIS A 148 7.57 16.40 2.57
C HIS A 148 8.17 15.47 3.61
N ASP A 149 9.37 14.87 3.42
CA ASP A 149 9.92 13.81 4.30
C ASP A 149 10.01 14.20 5.79
N SER A 150 10.08 15.50 6.12
CA SER A 150 10.01 15.96 7.51
C SER A 150 8.67 15.63 8.18
N LEU A 151 7.54 15.69 7.46
CA LEU A 151 6.21 15.43 8.02
C LEU A 151 6.02 13.96 8.46
N PRO A 152 6.22 12.95 7.59
CA PRO A 152 6.21 11.57 8.04
C PRO A 152 7.44 11.28 8.93
N GLY A 153 8.59 11.93 8.71
CA GLY A 153 9.79 11.74 9.52
C GLY A 153 9.61 12.11 10.99
N GLU A 154 8.99 13.24 11.29
CA GLU A 154 8.64 13.66 12.65
C GLU A 154 7.62 12.71 13.30
N ARG A 155 6.69 12.17 12.51
CA ARG A 155 5.64 11.28 13.02
C ARG A 155 6.11 9.85 13.24
N VAL A 156 6.78 9.25 12.25
CA VAL A 156 7.16 7.84 12.28
C VAL A 156 8.62 7.60 12.64
N GLY A 157 9.50 8.60 12.59
CA GLY A 157 10.93 8.40 12.83
C GLY A 157 11.62 7.58 11.73
N GLY A 158 12.59 6.75 12.11
CA GLY A 158 13.45 6.02 11.17
C GLY A 158 14.53 6.90 10.52
N SER A 159 15.49 6.27 9.85
CA SER A 159 16.45 7.01 9.03
C SER A 159 15.80 7.53 7.74
N ALA A 160 16.27 8.66 7.22
CA ALA A 160 15.81 9.18 5.92
C ALA A 160 15.97 8.15 4.79
N ASN A 161 17.04 7.34 4.82
CA ASN A 161 17.25 6.24 3.86
C ASN A 161 16.18 5.15 3.97
N ALA A 162 15.79 4.79 5.19
CA ALA A 162 14.72 3.82 5.41
C ALA A 162 13.37 4.35 4.88
N ARG A 163 13.02 5.59 5.23
CA ARG A 163 11.80 6.24 4.71
C ARG A 163 11.80 6.33 3.19
N ARG A 164 12.86 6.84 2.58
CA ARG A 164 13.01 6.91 1.11
C ARG A 164 12.79 5.55 0.44
N SER A 165 13.38 4.49 0.97
CA SER A 165 13.23 3.14 0.39
C SER A 165 11.79 2.63 0.42
N LEU A 166 11.07 2.90 1.50
CA LEU A 166 9.68 2.47 1.67
C LEU A 166 8.71 3.36 0.88
N CYS A 167 8.93 4.68 0.88
CA CYS A 167 8.17 5.64 0.07
C CYS A 167 8.29 5.33 -1.43
N ALA A 168 9.51 5.03 -1.92
CA ALA A 168 9.73 4.64 -3.32
C ALA A 168 8.99 3.34 -3.67
N ALA A 169 8.93 2.39 -2.75
CA ALA A 169 8.17 1.15 -2.95
C ALA A 169 6.66 1.36 -2.99
N ALA A 170 6.12 2.28 -2.18
CA ALA A 170 4.71 2.65 -2.23
C ALA A 170 4.38 3.41 -3.52
N ALA A 171 5.18 4.43 -3.88
CA ALA A 171 4.97 5.23 -5.09
C ALA A 171 5.18 4.46 -6.40
N GLY A 172 5.94 3.35 -6.38
CA GLY A 172 6.20 2.50 -7.54
C GLY A 172 5.08 1.52 -7.92
N HIS A 173 3.81 1.85 -7.61
CA HIS A 173 2.68 0.93 -7.74
C HIS A 173 2.25 0.60 -9.17
N HIS A 174 2.86 1.21 -10.18
CA HIS A 174 2.63 0.89 -11.61
C HIS A 174 3.63 -0.12 -12.19
N GLY A 175 4.31 -0.90 -11.34
CA GLY A 175 5.13 -2.04 -11.77
C GLY A 175 6.64 -1.79 -11.79
N GLY A 176 7.11 -0.65 -11.30
CA GLY A 176 8.53 -0.34 -11.14
C GLY A 176 8.77 0.82 -10.20
N PRO A 177 9.94 0.90 -9.53
CA PRO A 177 10.30 2.07 -8.75
C PRO A 177 10.31 3.30 -9.66
N PRO A 178 9.78 4.46 -9.21
CA PRO A 178 9.85 5.66 -10.01
C PRO A 178 11.30 6.03 -10.29
N GLU A 179 11.57 6.56 -11.48
CA GLU A 179 12.90 7.10 -11.81
C GLU A 179 13.28 8.16 -10.78
N LEU A 180 14.53 8.11 -10.32
CA LEU A 180 15.10 9.13 -9.45
C LEU A 180 15.73 10.21 -10.31
N ASP A 181 15.84 11.42 -9.75
CA ASP A 181 16.49 12.56 -10.39
C ASP A 181 17.86 12.18 -10.95
N ASP A 182 18.20 12.73 -12.12
CA ASP A 182 19.44 12.45 -12.86
C ASP A 182 20.69 13.03 -12.20
N GLY A 183 20.56 13.53 -10.96
CA GLY A 183 21.60 14.21 -10.20
C GLY A 183 21.86 15.65 -10.63
N ARG A 184 21.11 16.17 -11.61
CA ARG A 184 21.22 17.56 -12.10
C ARG A 184 20.03 18.44 -11.72
N GLY A 185 19.04 17.88 -11.01
CA GLY A 185 17.83 18.58 -10.57
C GLY A 185 16.95 19.09 -11.72
N ILE A 186 17.20 18.69 -12.96
CA ILE A 186 16.41 19.11 -14.13
C ILE A 186 15.04 18.44 -14.07
N LEU A 187 15.04 17.15 -13.77
CA LEU A 187 13.85 16.33 -13.72
C LEU A 187 12.99 16.73 -12.51
N GLU A 188 13.62 16.95 -11.36
CA GLU A 188 12.94 17.50 -10.17
C GLU A 188 12.25 18.85 -10.46
N ARG A 189 12.94 19.82 -11.09
CA ARG A 189 12.32 21.12 -11.44
C ARG A 189 11.13 20.98 -12.39
N ARG A 190 11.24 20.08 -13.38
CA ARG A 190 10.14 19.78 -14.31
C ARG A 190 8.95 19.19 -13.57
N TRP A 191 9.18 18.20 -12.71
CA TRP A 191 8.13 17.57 -11.92
C TRP A 191 7.49 18.54 -10.93
N MET A 192 8.27 19.39 -10.26
CA MET A 192 7.73 20.44 -9.38
C MET A 192 6.86 21.44 -10.13
N THR A 193 7.24 21.80 -11.36
CA THR A 193 6.39 22.61 -12.26
C THR A 193 5.08 21.88 -12.59
N ALA A 194 5.15 20.58 -12.91
CA ALA A 194 3.97 19.77 -13.23
C ALA A 194 3.06 19.51 -12.01
N ILE A 195 3.61 19.55 -10.80
CA ILE A 195 2.90 19.47 -9.52
C ILE A 195 2.13 20.76 -9.27
N GLY A 196 2.82 21.91 -9.29
CA GLY A 196 2.23 23.23 -9.00
C GLY A 196 2.12 23.55 -7.50
N GLU A 197 2.21 24.83 -7.14
CA GLU A 197 2.30 25.26 -5.73
C GLU A 197 1.07 24.89 -4.89
N ARG A 198 -0.12 24.96 -5.48
CA ARG A 198 -1.38 24.57 -4.83
C ARG A 198 -1.38 23.09 -4.45
N ALA A 199 -0.82 22.23 -5.30
CA ALA A 199 -0.69 20.81 -5.04
C ALA A 199 0.23 20.56 -3.85
N VAL A 200 1.39 21.24 -3.79
CA VAL A 200 2.36 21.13 -2.69
C VAL A 200 1.73 21.47 -1.34
N ALA A 201 0.94 22.55 -1.29
CA ALA A 201 0.21 22.92 -0.07
C ALA A 201 -0.83 21.84 0.29
N ALA A 202 -1.66 21.43 -0.68
CA ALA A 202 -2.69 20.42 -0.45
C ALA A 202 -2.13 19.06 0.00
N THR A 203 -0.98 18.63 -0.54
CA THR A 203 -0.35 17.37 -0.16
C THR A 203 0.24 17.43 1.25
N SER A 204 0.75 18.58 1.67
CA SER A 204 1.13 18.81 3.07
C SER A 204 -0.06 18.62 4.01
N ASP A 205 -1.21 19.22 3.69
CA ASP A 205 -2.43 19.12 4.49
C ASP A 205 -2.99 17.69 4.53
N VAL A 206 -2.94 16.97 3.41
CA VAL A 206 -3.32 15.55 3.33
C VAL A 206 -2.42 14.69 4.20
N ILE A 207 -1.10 14.86 4.10
CA ILE A 207 -0.12 14.07 4.88
C ILE A 207 -0.35 14.30 6.37
N ALA A 208 -0.54 15.55 6.79
CA ALA A 208 -0.84 15.89 8.18
C ALA A 208 -2.15 15.23 8.65
N SER A 209 -3.22 15.37 7.86
CA SER A 209 -4.55 14.83 8.19
C SER A 209 -4.56 13.31 8.27
N VAL A 210 -4.02 12.62 7.26
CA VAL A 210 -3.90 11.16 7.23
C VAL A 210 -3.00 10.66 8.37
N GLY A 211 -1.93 11.39 8.69
CA GLY A 211 -1.04 11.06 9.79
C GLY A 211 -1.79 10.91 11.12
N THR A 212 -2.83 11.72 11.37
CA THR A 212 -3.64 11.63 12.61
C THR A 212 -4.38 10.31 12.77
N LEU A 213 -4.62 9.57 11.69
CA LEU A 213 -5.28 8.26 11.71
C LEU A 213 -4.39 7.14 12.27
N PHE A 214 -3.07 7.37 12.36
CA PHE A 214 -2.08 6.38 12.76
C PHE A 214 -1.20 6.89 13.92
N PRO A 215 -1.78 7.07 15.13
CA PRO A 215 -1.04 7.61 16.28
C PRO A 215 0.12 6.73 16.74
N GLU A 216 0.06 5.42 16.51
CA GLU A 216 1.09 4.45 16.92
C GLU A 216 2.08 4.12 15.78
N ALA A 217 1.97 4.80 14.63
CA ALA A 217 2.88 4.57 13.52
C ALA A 217 4.29 5.03 13.90
N SER A 218 5.22 4.08 13.95
CA SER A 218 6.63 4.36 14.17
C SER A 218 7.47 3.36 13.41
N LEU A 219 8.51 3.82 12.73
CA LEU A 219 9.61 3.03 12.19
C LEU A 219 10.72 2.85 13.23
N GLY A 220 10.78 3.68 14.28
CA GLY A 220 11.81 3.62 15.33
C GLY A 220 13.22 3.55 14.74
N GLU A 221 13.97 2.52 15.14
CA GLU A 221 15.34 2.25 14.65
C GLU A 221 15.38 1.31 13.43
N LEU A 222 14.37 1.34 12.55
CA LEU A 222 14.39 0.52 11.34
C LEU A 222 15.61 0.87 10.49
N SER A 223 16.53 -0.09 10.37
CA SER A 223 17.74 0.08 9.56
C SER A 223 17.41 0.22 8.07
N ALA A 224 18.26 0.92 7.34
CA ALA A 224 18.11 1.07 5.89
C ALA A 224 18.13 -0.30 5.16
N SER A 225 18.94 -1.25 5.62
CA SER A 225 19.00 -2.60 5.05
C SER A 225 17.68 -3.37 5.24
N LYS A 226 17.08 -3.27 6.43
CA LYS A 226 15.78 -3.90 6.72
C LYS A 226 14.65 -3.21 5.97
N ALA A 227 14.70 -1.89 5.85
CA ALA A 227 13.75 -1.13 5.03
C ALA A 227 13.83 -1.54 3.54
N LYS A 228 15.05 -1.71 2.99
CA LYS A 228 15.25 -2.22 1.62
C LYS A 228 14.72 -3.65 1.45
N ALA A 229 14.85 -4.52 2.46
CA ALA A 229 14.25 -5.85 2.39
C ALA A 229 12.70 -5.80 2.46
N LEU A 230 12.15 -4.89 3.28
CA LEU A 230 10.72 -4.68 3.41
C LEU A 230 10.09 -4.03 2.18
N SER A 231 10.84 -3.23 1.42
CA SER A 231 10.35 -2.49 0.25
C SER A 231 9.70 -3.41 -0.80
N TRP A 232 10.23 -4.63 -1.00
CA TRP A 232 9.61 -5.63 -1.87
C TRP A 232 8.21 -6.05 -1.41
N LYS A 233 8.03 -6.25 -0.10
CA LYS A 233 6.72 -6.58 0.46
C LYS A 233 5.77 -5.38 0.39
N VAL A 234 6.27 -4.18 0.69
CA VAL A 234 5.49 -2.94 0.59
C VAL A 234 5.01 -2.72 -0.83
N SER A 235 5.88 -2.83 -1.83
CA SER A 235 5.51 -2.69 -3.24
C SER A 235 4.42 -3.69 -3.63
N ARG A 236 4.60 -4.99 -3.30
CA ARG A 236 3.59 -6.01 -3.57
C ARG A 236 2.23 -5.67 -2.94
N ILE A 237 2.23 -5.27 -1.68
CA ILE A 237 0.99 -4.95 -0.95
C ILE A 237 0.35 -3.70 -1.53
N THR A 238 1.14 -2.69 -1.88
CA THR A 238 0.63 -1.45 -2.47
C THR A 238 -0.05 -1.73 -3.80
N VAL A 239 0.57 -2.50 -4.70
CA VAL A 239 -0.02 -2.88 -5.99
C VAL A 239 -1.33 -3.65 -5.78
N GLN A 240 -1.33 -4.66 -4.90
CA GLN A 240 -2.52 -5.46 -4.63
C GLN A 240 -3.64 -4.61 -4.00
N ALA A 241 -3.30 -3.73 -3.07
CA ALA A 241 -4.24 -2.84 -2.43
C ALA A 241 -4.80 -1.80 -3.41
N ASP A 242 -3.97 -1.27 -4.31
CA ASP A 242 -4.40 -0.32 -5.34
C ASP A 242 -5.36 -0.96 -6.35
N TRP A 243 -5.12 -2.21 -6.74
CA TRP A 243 -6.05 -2.95 -7.62
C TRP A 243 -7.41 -3.20 -6.96
N ILE A 244 -7.43 -3.62 -5.69
CA ILE A 244 -8.67 -3.86 -4.94
C ILE A 244 -9.38 -2.54 -4.64
N GLY A 245 -8.64 -1.53 -4.17
CA GLY A 245 -9.14 -0.18 -3.88
C GLY A 245 -9.67 0.55 -5.11
N SER A 246 -9.16 0.22 -6.29
CA SER A 246 -9.64 0.76 -7.57
C SER A 246 -10.94 0.13 -8.07
N ASN A 247 -11.46 -0.93 -7.45
CA ASN A 247 -12.67 -1.58 -7.92
C ASN A 247 -13.92 -0.75 -7.54
N ALA A 248 -14.59 -0.17 -8.54
CA ALA A 248 -15.75 0.71 -8.34
C ALA A 248 -16.97 0.00 -7.73
N ASP A 249 -17.09 -1.32 -7.89
CA ASP A 249 -18.17 -2.11 -7.26
C ASP A 249 -18.00 -2.21 -5.73
N TRP A 250 -16.78 -2.02 -5.24
CA TRP A 250 -16.43 -2.10 -3.81
C TRP A 250 -16.17 -0.73 -3.21
N PHE A 251 -15.59 0.17 -4.01
CA PHE A 251 -15.24 1.55 -3.68
C PHE A 251 -15.85 2.48 -4.73
N GLY A 252 -17.17 2.64 -4.64
CA GLY A 252 -17.92 3.55 -5.51
C GLY A 252 -17.60 5.02 -5.25
N CYS A 253 -17.99 5.90 -6.18
CA CYS A 253 -17.75 7.34 -6.03
C CYS A 253 -18.37 7.88 -4.73
N GLN A 254 -17.66 8.80 -4.06
CA GLN A 254 -18.07 9.38 -2.78
C GLN A 254 -17.82 10.89 -2.83
N PRO A 255 -18.76 11.71 -2.35
CA PRO A 255 -18.62 13.16 -2.37
C PRO A 255 -17.49 13.66 -1.44
N PRO A 256 -16.94 14.85 -1.75
CA PRO A 256 -15.93 15.54 -0.94
C PRO A 256 -16.60 16.31 0.21
N ASP A 257 -17.27 15.61 1.12
CA ASP A 257 -18.04 16.22 2.21
C ASP A 257 -17.83 15.52 3.58
N ASN A 258 -16.94 14.53 3.63
CA ASN A 258 -16.71 13.73 4.82
C ASN A 258 -15.43 14.14 5.54
N PRO A 259 -15.48 14.31 6.87
CA PRO A 259 -14.25 14.36 7.67
C PRO A 259 -13.39 13.13 7.38
N VAL A 260 -12.07 13.31 7.29
CA VAL A 260 -11.11 12.25 6.95
C VAL A 260 -11.31 10.99 7.81
N ALA A 261 -11.50 11.16 9.12
CA ALA A 261 -11.74 10.06 10.05
C ALA A 261 -13.04 9.29 9.76
N ARG A 262 -14.11 9.99 9.35
CA ARG A 262 -15.38 9.37 8.97
C ARG A 262 -15.23 8.57 7.68
N TYR A 263 -14.55 9.13 6.69
CA TYR A 263 -14.26 8.41 5.44
C TYR A 263 -13.40 7.18 5.70
N TRP A 264 -12.34 7.31 6.50
CA TRP A 264 -11.47 6.20 6.87
C TRP A 264 -12.24 5.02 7.50
N ALA A 265 -13.15 5.29 8.44
CA ALA A 265 -13.98 4.24 9.04
C ALA A 265 -14.85 3.50 8.00
N LYS A 266 -15.37 4.23 7.01
CA LYS A 266 -16.12 3.66 5.88
C LYS A 266 -15.22 2.81 4.97
N ALA A 267 -14.08 3.35 4.55
CA ALA A 267 -13.10 2.67 3.72
C ALA A 267 -12.64 1.34 4.37
N ARG A 268 -12.37 1.33 5.68
CA ARG A 268 -12.04 0.10 6.44
C ARG A 268 -13.14 -0.95 6.40
N SER A 269 -14.40 -0.53 6.46
CA SER A 269 -15.54 -1.44 6.39
C SER A 269 -15.66 -2.06 4.99
N HIS A 270 -15.51 -1.25 3.94
CA HIS A 270 -15.51 -1.73 2.56
C HIS A 270 -14.31 -2.64 2.27
N ALA A 271 -13.12 -2.31 2.76
CA ALA A 271 -11.90 -3.08 2.57
C ALA A 271 -12.02 -4.53 3.05
N LYS A 272 -12.66 -4.77 4.21
CA LYS A 272 -12.90 -6.13 4.71
C LYS A 272 -13.72 -6.97 3.73
N LEU A 273 -14.78 -6.38 3.17
CA LEU A 273 -15.63 -7.03 2.17
C LEU A 273 -14.89 -7.22 0.85
N ALA A 274 -14.18 -6.20 0.38
CA ALA A 274 -13.43 -6.18 -0.87
C ALA A 274 -12.34 -7.27 -0.89
N VAL A 275 -11.53 -7.35 0.18
CA VAL A 275 -10.48 -8.38 0.32
C VAL A 275 -11.08 -9.79 0.35
N ALA A 276 -12.23 -9.98 1.01
CA ALA A 276 -12.92 -11.27 1.01
C ALA A 276 -13.43 -11.65 -0.40
N LYS A 277 -14.09 -10.70 -1.09
CA LYS A 277 -14.58 -10.87 -2.48
C LYS A 277 -13.46 -11.08 -3.49
N ALA A 278 -12.29 -10.49 -3.26
CA ALA A 278 -11.09 -10.72 -4.06
C ALA A 278 -10.48 -12.13 -3.88
N GLY A 279 -11.09 -13.00 -3.07
CA GLY A 279 -10.59 -14.35 -2.81
C GLY A 279 -9.37 -14.39 -1.89
N LEU A 280 -9.00 -13.27 -1.27
CA LEU A 280 -7.87 -13.17 -0.34
C LEU A 280 -8.32 -13.40 1.11
N HIS A 281 -9.33 -14.25 1.30
CA HIS A 281 -9.63 -14.81 2.61
C HIS A 281 -8.57 -15.87 2.94
N HIS A 282 -8.10 -15.88 4.19
CA HIS A 282 -7.24 -16.95 4.65
C HIS A 282 -8.09 -18.21 4.76
N ALA A 283 -7.67 -19.28 4.10
CA ALA A 283 -8.02 -20.61 4.56
C ALA A 283 -7.15 -20.89 5.79
N GLU A 284 -7.77 -21.22 6.91
CA GLU A 284 -7.03 -21.75 8.05
C GLU A 284 -6.42 -23.09 7.61
N PRO A 285 -5.11 -23.31 7.83
CA PRO A 285 -4.52 -24.62 7.60
C PRO A 285 -5.33 -25.67 8.36
N GLY A 286 -5.83 -26.69 7.65
CA GLY A 286 -6.49 -27.81 8.30
C GLY A 286 -5.53 -28.50 9.28
N PRO A 287 -6.05 -29.12 10.37
CA PRO A 287 -5.22 -29.75 11.40
C PRO A 287 -4.33 -30.87 10.86
N ALA A 288 -4.68 -31.45 9.71
CA ALA A 288 -3.87 -32.42 9.02
C ALA A 288 -3.78 -32.09 7.52
N ALA A 289 -2.56 -32.14 6.99
CA ALA A 289 -2.30 -32.15 5.56
C ALA A 289 -2.66 -33.52 4.97
N VAL A 290 -3.95 -33.87 4.98
CA VAL A 290 -4.46 -35.00 4.20
C VAL A 290 -4.58 -34.54 2.75
N ILE A 291 -3.42 -34.44 2.09
CA ILE A 291 -3.30 -34.03 0.68
C ILE A 291 -3.70 -35.19 -0.24
N LEU A 292 -3.58 -36.42 0.25
CA LEU A 292 -3.96 -37.63 -0.46
C LEU A 292 -5.38 -38.08 -0.03
N PRO A 293 -6.21 -38.59 -0.94
CA PRO A 293 -7.44 -39.29 -0.58
C PRO A 293 -7.19 -40.34 0.49
N LYS A 294 -8.17 -40.62 1.35
CA LYS A 294 -8.01 -41.58 2.45
C LYS A 294 -7.62 -42.98 1.95
N GLU A 295 -8.03 -43.29 0.72
CA GLU A 295 -7.83 -44.57 0.04
C GLU A 295 -6.47 -44.67 -0.66
N ALA A 296 -5.69 -43.58 -0.72
CA ALA A 296 -4.41 -43.56 -1.39
C ALA A 296 -3.28 -44.10 -0.48
N THR A 297 -2.57 -45.11 -0.98
CA THR A 297 -1.35 -45.61 -0.32
C THR A 297 -0.19 -44.65 -0.57
N PRO A 298 0.45 -44.08 0.48
CA PRO A 298 1.60 -43.22 0.30
C PRO A 298 2.77 -43.97 -0.35
N ARG A 299 3.47 -43.31 -1.27
CA ARG A 299 4.74 -43.80 -1.81
C ARG A 299 5.84 -43.73 -0.73
N PRO A 300 6.93 -44.50 -0.84
CA PRO A 300 7.99 -44.52 0.17
C PRO A 300 8.51 -43.14 0.62
N MET A 301 8.71 -42.19 -0.30
CA MET A 301 9.13 -40.82 0.03
C MET A 301 8.07 -40.02 0.81
N GLN A 302 6.78 -40.26 0.55
CA GLN A 302 5.68 -39.61 1.27
C GLN A 302 5.54 -40.20 2.68
N GLU A 303 5.77 -41.51 2.82
CA GLU A 303 5.82 -42.18 4.11
C GLU A 303 6.99 -41.65 4.97
N GLU A 304 8.16 -41.47 4.37
CA GLU A 304 9.31 -40.89 5.07
C GLU A 304 9.08 -39.44 5.52
N MET A 305 8.44 -38.62 4.67
CA MET A 305 8.06 -37.26 5.05
C MET A 305 7.05 -37.21 6.21
N ARG A 306 6.11 -38.17 6.27
CA ARG A 306 5.18 -38.28 7.42
C ARG A 306 5.88 -38.61 8.74
N ARG A 307 7.02 -39.31 8.68
CA ARG A 307 7.81 -39.70 9.86
C ARG A 307 8.74 -38.60 10.35
N THR A 308 9.28 -37.82 9.42
CA THR A 308 10.37 -36.87 9.70
C THR A 308 9.91 -35.43 9.94
N VAL A 309 8.72 -35.04 9.47
CA VAL A 309 8.18 -33.70 9.71
C VAL A 309 7.55 -33.61 11.11
N PRO A 310 8.01 -32.71 11.99
CA PRO A 310 7.39 -32.50 13.29
C PRO A 310 5.91 -32.13 13.13
N ARG A 311 5.02 -32.86 13.81
CA ARG A 311 3.60 -32.49 13.86
C ARG A 311 3.48 -31.12 14.53
N ALA A 312 2.71 -30.22 13.95
CA ALA A 312 2.43 -28.92 14.55
C ALA A 312 1.79 -29.14 15.94
N ARG A 313 2.16 -28.33 16.93
CA ARG A 313 1.57 -28.40 18.28
C ARG A 313 0.06 -28.19 18.17
N GLY A 314 -0.71 -29.25 18.43
CA GLY A 314 -2.17 -29.28 18.30
C GLY A 314 -2.75 -30.70 18.26
N ASP A 315 -1.93 -31.71 17.95
CA ASP A 315 -2.32 -33.11 17.76
C ASP A 315 -2.30 -33.99 19.04
N GLU A 316 -2.42 -33.41 20.24
CA GLU A 316 -2.67 -34.27 21.41
C GLU A 316 -4.16 -34.59 21.52
N PRO A 317 -4.58 -35.85 21.35
CA PRO A 317 -5.94 -36.23 21.69
C PRO A 317 -6.12 -36.01 23.19
N GLN A 318 -7.09 -35.17 23.57
CA GLN A 318 -7.60 -35.13 24.92
C GLN A 318 -8.09 -36.54 25.26
N THR A 319 -7.29 -37.28 26.02
CA THR A 319 -7.69 -38.56 26.56
C THR A 319 -8.84 -38.30 27.52
N ALA A 320 -10.04 -38.70 27.11
CA ALA A 320 -11.21 -38.73 27.96
C ALA A 320 -10.87 -39.56 29.20
N ALA A 321 -10.78 -38.89 30.35
CA ALA A 321 -10.57 -39.53 31.63
C ALA A 321 -11.72 -40.54 31.86
N GLN A 322 -11.38 -41.83 31.82
CA GLN A 322 -12.25 -42.90 32.24
C GLN A 322 -12.65 -42.65 33.70
N HIS A 323 -13.89 -42.24 33.94
CA HIS A 323 -14.51 -42.30 35.26
C HIS A 323 -14.70 -43.77 35.62
N GLY A 324 -13.68 -44.34 36.27
CA GLY A 324 -13.80 -45.61 36.97
C GLY A 324 -14.69 -45.42 38.19
N THR A 325 -15.92 -45.90 38.11
CA THR A 325 -16.82 -46.03 39.25
C THR A 325 -16.22 -47.07 40.21
N ARG A 326 -15.55 -46.60 41.27
CA ARG A 326 -15.22 -47.45 42.42
C ARG A 326 -16.51 -47.87 43.10
N ARG A 327 -16.84 -49.16 43.01
CA ARG A 327 -17.66 -49.85 44.00
C ARG A 327 -16.80 -50.06 45.25
N THR A 328 -17.23 -49.47 46.37
CA THR A 328 -16.96 -49.96 47.73
C THR A 328 -18.01 -49.38 48.67
N GLY A 329 -18.72 -50.24 49.41
CA GLY A 329 -19.68 -49.88 50.45
C GLY A 329 -21.09 -50.35 50.14
#